data_AF-A0A1S3HA32-F1
#
_entry.id   AF-A0A1S3HA32-F1
#
_cell.length_a   1.000
_cell.length_b   1.000
_cell.length_c   1.000
_cell.angle_alpha   90.00
_cell.angle_beta   90.00
_cell.angle_gamma   90.00
#
_symmetry.space_group_name_H-M   'P 1'
#
loop_
_entity.id
_entity.type
_entity.pdbx_description
1 polymer ?
#
loop_
_entity_poly.entity_id
_entity_poly.type
_entity_poly.pdbx_seq_one_letter_code
_entity_poly.pdbx_strand_id
1 'polypeptide(L)'
;MAAPSAAETLPLAVCRFSSMDEMLRAFEFYKDETRSSWRCCKTEKTFGTPAHNMFKDNRQIKLLKWSITAERGISVPFSGIPFIFLGTKLWTCHQGPDLDAKVKENRKKKKEQQQEKDHSFIKRRKLKQDSKKVDCPAMVYMTHLLYFPEYKIDGNKERLRKSMSKHLRDHLSSGKKVGAEEAFYLKLPHPSCHERHPVHGVRCLELSISAGCKISSYVHQPETAASGGSPLSDQPFDVEKEKCADETTASASIDSQSPKKVFKDLPSRKRKSRSASMREKCLSYLKSMIDQIYLIQDEDVLAEYEVRLQVLLEELGGHVPTLNKLPRKNRTP
;
A
#
# COMPACT_ATOMS: atom_id res chain seq x y z
N MET A 1 32.44 26.18 -10.42
CA MET A 1 31.12 25.80 -9.89
C MET A 1 30.94 24.32 -10.17
N ALA A 2 31.13 23.47 -9.15
CA ALA A 2 31.05 22.02 -9.31
C ALA A 2 29.59 21.56 -9.30
N ALA A 3 29.21 20.74 -10.28
CA ALA A 3 27.90 20.10 -10.34
C ALA A 3 27.68 19.19 -9.11
N PRO A 4 26.47 19.12 -8.55
CA PRO A 4 26.18 18.18 -7.48
C PRO A 4 26.26 16.75 -8.03
N SER A 5 27.23 16.00 -7.51
CA SER A 5 27.40 14.56 -7.64
C SER A 5 26.06 13.85 -7.51
N ALA A 6 25.74 12.99 -8.47
CA ALA A 6 24.59 12.09 -8.40
C ALA A 6 24.61 11.35 -7.06
N ALA A 7 23.66 11.68 -6.19
CA ALA A 7 23.45 10.96 -4.95
C ALA A 7 23.09 9.52 -5.32
N GLU A 8 24.05 8.64 -5.13
CA GLU A 8 23.91 7.20 -5.19
C GLU A 8 22.72 6.82 -4.30
N THR A 9 21.59 6.58 -4.95
CA THR A 9 20.30 6.42 -4.27
C THR A 9 20.33 5.04 -3.64
N LEU A 10 20.75 4.98 -2.38
CA LEU A 10 20.74 3.75 -1.59
C LEU A 10 19.37 3.09 -1.74
N PRO A 11 19.32 1.81 -2.16
CA PRO A 11 18.06 1.15 -2.46
C PRO A 11 17.21 1.09 -1.19
N LEU A 12 16.10 1.84 -1.20
CA LEU A 12 15.11 1.80 -0.14
C LEU A 12 14.70 0.34 0.11
N ALA A 13 14.99 -0.17 1.31
CA ALA A 13 14.74 -1.57 1.67
C ALA A 13 13.26 -1.90 1.51
N VAL A 14 12.96 -2.73 0.50
CA VAL A 14 11.64 -3.34 0.33
C VAL A 14 11.72 -4.74 0.92
N CYS A 15 10.91 -5.01 1.95
CA CYS A 15 10.84 -6.31 2.62
C CYS A 15 9.60 -7.07 2.16
N ARG A 16 9.70 -8.41 2.04
CA ARG A 16 8.59 -9.32 1.75
C ARG A 16 8.30 -10.17 2.98
N PHE A 17 7.02 -10.32 3.30
CA PHE A 17 6.50 -11.09 4.43
C PHE A 17 5.44 -12.08 3.95
N SER A 18 5.30 -13.19 4.67
CA SER A 18 4.30 -14.23 4.38
C SER A 18 2.96 -13.97 5.05
N SER A 19 2.93 -13.11 6.08
CA SER A 19 1.70 -12.74 6.78
C SER A 19 1.59 -11.23 6.98
N MET A 20 0.35 -10.75 7.09
CA MET A 20 0.07 -9.35 7.35
C MET A 20 0.58 -8.92 8.73
N ASP A 21 0.46 -9.79 9.72
CA ASP A 21 0.86 -9.50 11.10
C ASP A 21 2.38 -9.33 11.22
N GLU A 22 3.17 -10.15 10.54
CA GLU A 22 4.62 -10.03 10.48
C GLU A 22 5.05 -8.68 9.88
N MET A 23 4.43 -8.29 8.76
CA MET A 23 4.66 -6.98 8.13
C MET A 23 4.29 -5.82 9.07
N LEU A 24 3.17 -5.93 9.79
CA LEU A 24 2.73 -4.89 10.73
C LEU A 24 3.66 -4.80 11.95
N ARG A 25 4.18 -5.91 12.47
CA ARG A 25 5.21 -5.92 13.52
C ARG A 25 6.49 -5.23 13.06
N ALA A 26 6.95 -5.51 11.85
CA ALA A 26 8.12 -4.83 11.28
C ALA A 26 7.89 -3.31 11.14
N PHE A 27 6.68 -2.90 10.76
CA PHE A 27 6.34 -1.48 10.72
C PHE A 27 6.25 -0.85 12.13
N GLU A 28 5.74 -1.57 13.13
CA GLU A 28 5.72 -1.09 14.52
C GLU A 28 7.14 -0.86 15.04
N PHE A 29 8.00 -1.86 14.87
CA PHE A 29 9.42 -1.77 15.22
C PHE A 29 10.09 -0.54 14.58
N TYR A 30 9.84 -0.31 13.29
CA TYR A 30 10.37 0.87 12.60
C TYR A 30 9.88 2.19 13.23
N LYS A 31 8.61 2.28 13.65
CA LYS A 31 8.06 3.49 14.28
C LYS A 31 8.74 3.77 15.61
N ASP A 32 8.95 2.73 16.42
CA ASP A 32 9.58 2.83 17.72
C ASP A 32 11.04 3.28 17.57
N GLU A 33 11.79 2.64 16.67
CA GLU A 33 13.21 2.92 16.42
C GLU A 33 13.44 4.35 15.93
N THR A 34 12.62 4.80 14.97
CA THR A 34 12.73 6.16 14.41
C THR A 34 12.01 7.22 15.23
N ARG A 35 11.31 6.80 16.29
CA ARG A 35 10.35 7.60 17.08
C ARG A 35 9.41 8.43 16.21
N SER A 36 9.01 7.85 15.07
CA SER A 36 8.25 8.55 14.05
C SER A 36 6.76 8.21 14.16
N SER A 37 5.92 9.23 14.00
CA SER A 37 4.47 9.08 14.02
C SER A 37 3.90 9.11 12.61
N TRP A 38 2.92 8.25 12.33
CA TRP A 38 2.38 8.02 10.99
C TRP A 38 0.86 8.11 10.97
N ARG A 39 0.32 8.57 9.83
CA ARG A 39 -1.11 8.61 9.54
C ARG A 39 -1.40 7.79 8.29
N CYS A 40 -2.36 6.89 8.37
CA CYS A 40 -2.88 6.19 7.20
C CYS A 40 -3.64 7.18 6.32
N CYS A 41 -3.16 7.42 5.10
CA CYS A 41 -3.74 8.39 4.18
C CYS A 41 -4.59 7.74 3.08
N LYS A 42 -4.24 6.51 2.68
CA LYS A 42 -4.96 5.73 1.67
C LYS A 42 -4.93 4.25 2.04
N THR A 43 -6.08 3.60 1.92
CA THR A 43 -6.20 2.15 1.97
C THR A 43 -7.09 1.75 0.80
N GLU A 44 -6.58 0.87 -0.06
CA GLU A 44 -7.40 0.31 -1.12
C GLU A 44 -8.35 -0.76 -0.57
N LYS A 45 -9.55 -0.86 -1.16
CA LYS A 45 -10.66 -1.64 -0.60
C LYS A 45 -10.33 -3.11 -0.37
N THR A 46 -9.52 -3.68 -1.25
CA THR A 46 -9.14 -5.10 -1.30
C THR A 46 -7.83 -5.40 -0.58
N PHE A 47 -7.15 -4.38 -0.03
CA PHE A 47 -5.96 -4.58 0.79
C PHE A 47 -6.31 -5.40 2.03
N GLY A 48 -5.53 -6.46 2.31
CA GLY A 48 -5.74 -7.36 3.44
C GLY A 48 -6.98 -8.25 3.36
N THR A 49 -7.68 -8.31 2.22
CA THR A 49 -8.76 -9.29 2.07
C THR A 49 -8.15 -10.68 1.86
N PRO A 50 -8.55 -11.70 2.64
CA PRO A 50 -8.01 -13.06 2.49
C PRO A 50 -8.29 -13.64 1.10
N ALA A 51 -7.35 -14.44 0.58
CA ALA A 51 -7.43 -15.05 -0.75
C ALA A 51 -8.77 -15.78 -1.02
N HIS A 52 -9.29 -16.53 -0.04
CA HIS A 52 -10.53 -17.30 -0.19
C HIS A 52 -11.79 -16.43 -0.44
N ASN A 53 -11.74 -15.14 -0.09
CA ASN A 53 -12.85 -14.21 -0.32
C ASN A 53 -12.76 -13.48 -1.68
N MET A 54 -11.63 -13.57 -2.38
CA MET A 54 -11.38 -12.79 -3.59
C MET A 54 -11.97 -13.42 -4.86
N PHE A 55 -12.03 -14.75 -4.92
CA PHE A 55 -12.51 -15.46 -6.10
C PHE A 55 -14.05 -15.53 -6.23
N LYS A 56 -14.79 -14.89 -5.33
CA LYS A 56 -16.26 -14.79 -5.40
C LYS A 56 -16.72 -13.87 -6.54
N ASP A 57 -15.88 -12.91 -6.95
CA ASP A 57 -16.18 -11.95 -8.03
C ASP A 57 -15.21 -12.10 -9.22
N ASN A 58 -15.73 -12.57 -10.37
CA ASN A 58 -14.95 -12.75 -11.63
C ASN A 58 -14.23 -11.49 -12.15
N ARG A 59 -14.53 -10.30 -11.63
CA ARG A 59 -13.86 -9.05 -12.01
C ARG A 59 -12.40 -9.02 -11.55
N GLN A 60 -12.06 -9.70 -10.47
CA GLN A 60 -10.72 -9.66 -9.86
C GLN A 60 -9.74 -10.58 -10.61
N ILE A 61 -10.25 -11.65 -11.24
CA ILE A 61 -9.49 -12.56 -12.11
C ILE A 61 -8.85 -11.82 -13.32
N LYS A 62 -9.44 -10.70 -13.75
CA LYS A 62 -8.92 -9.87 -14.84
C LYS A 62 -7.67 -9.06 -14.46
N LEU A 63 -7.33 -8.96 -13.17
CA LEU A 63 -6.21 -8.16 -12.65
C LEU A 63 -4.87 -8.93 -12.57
N LEU A 64 -4.77 -10.10 -13.22
CA LEU A 64 -3.54 -10.87 -13.28
C LEU A 64 -2.40 -10.07 -13.92
N LYS A 65 -1.26 -10.02 -13.25
CA LYS A 65 -0.04 -9.30 -13.64
C LYS A 65 1.18 -10.22 -13.55
N TRP A 66 2.24 -9.80 -14.22
CA TRP A 66 3.54 -10.46 -14.22
C TRP A 66 4.67 -9.57 -13.68
N SER A 67 4.41 -8.27 -13.57
CA SER A 67 5.30 -7.27 -13.01
C SER A 67 4.53 -5.99 -12.67
N ILE A 68 5.08 -5.17 -11.79
CA ILE A 68 4.62 -3.82 -11.46
C ILE A 68 5.84 -2.91 -11.52
N THR A 69 5.76 -1.85 -12.32
CA THR A 69 6.73 -0.76 -12.30
C THR A 69 6.07 0.43 -11.61
N ALA A 70 6.67 0.91 -10.52
CA ALA A 70 6.16 2.04 -9.76
C ALA A 70 7.28 3.04 -9.49
N GLU A 71 7.11 4.29 -9.95
CA GLU A 71 8.01 5.40 -9.60
C GLU A 71 7.96 5.66 -8.09
N ARG A 72 6.75 5.60 -7.52
CA ARG A 72 6.48 5.75 -6.10
C ARG A 72 5.81 4.49 -5.57
N GLY A 73 6.41 3.89 -4.56
CA GLY A 73 5.93 2.64 -3.95
C GLY A 73 6.80 1.43 -4.28
N ILE A 74 6.14 0.27 -4.37
CA ILE A 74 6.79 -1.03 -4.51
C ILE A 74 6.71 -1.48 -5.97
N SER A 75 7.89 -1.66 -6.58
CA SER A 75 8.03 -2.30 -7.88
C SER A 75 8.21 -3.80 -7.68
N VAL A 76 7.56 -4.59 -8.53
CA VAL A 76 7.65 -6.05 -8.54
C VAL A 76 8.21 -6.44 -9.91
N PRO A 77 9.49 -6.86 -9.99
CA PRO A 77 10.07 -7.28 -11.26
C PRO A 77 9.42 -8.57 -11.76
N PHE A 78 9.67 -8.89 -13.02
CA PHE A 78 9.23 -10.16 -13.59
C PHE A 78 10.01 -11.33 -12.95
N SER A 79 9.28 -12.26 -12.33
CA SER A 79 9.85 -13.46 -11.69
C SER A 79 9.47 -14.77 -12.40
N GLY A 80 8.74 -14.69 -13.52
CA GLY A 80 8.13 -15.85 -14.16
C GLY A 80 6.88 -16.37 -13.43
N ILE A 81 6.48 -15.81 -12.29
CA ILE A 81 5.30 -16.24 -11.53
C ILE A 81 4.19 -15.18 -11.68
N PRO A 82 2.98 -15.54 -12.15
CA PRO A 82 1.89 -14.59 -12.24
C PRO A 82 1.29 -14.31 -10.85
N PHE A 83 0.75 -13.10 -10.67
CA PHE A 83 0.14 -12.69 -9.42
C PHE A 83 -1.05 -11.73 -9.63
N ILE A 84 -1.94 -11.66 -8.64
CA ILE A 84 -2.99 -10.64 -8.55
C ILE A 84 -2.54 -9.58 -7.53
N PHE A 85 -2.66 -8.31 -7.91
CA PHE A 85 -2.47 -7.18 -7.01
C PHE A 85 -3.76 -6.93 -6.23
N LEU A 86 -3.72 -7.17 -4.92
CA LEU A 86 -4.90 -7.00 -4.05
C LEU A 86 -5.03 -5.58 -3.53
N GLY A 87 -3.93 -4.86 -3.31
CA GLY A 87 -4.01 -3.43 -3.05
C GLY A 87 -2.82 -2.87 -2.34
N THR A 88 -2.86 -1.56 -2.11
CA THR A 88 -1.89 -0.83 -1.31
C THR A 88 -2.54 -0.11 -0.12
N LYS A 89 -1.83 -0.12 1.00
CA LYS A 89 -2.05 0.74 2.16
C LYS A 89 -0.86 1.69 2.31
N LEU A 90 -1.16 2.98 2.41
CA LEU A 90 -0.19 4.06 2.35
C LEU A 90 -0.25 4.90 3.62
N TRP A 91 0.90 5.03 4.26
CA TRP A 91 1.07 5.85 5.43
C TRP A 91 1.97 7.04 5.12
N THR A 92 1.59 8.20 5.62
CA THR A 92 2.37 9.43 5.53
C THR A 92 2.84 9.82 6.92
N CYS A 93 4.00 10.46 7.02
CA CYS A 93 4.45 11.03 8.28
C CYS A 93 3.37 11.95 8.89
N HIS A 94 3.23 11.95 10.20
CA HIS A 94 2.32 12.82 10.92
C HIS A 94 2.65 14.31 10.73
N GLN A 95 3.92 14.62 10.44
CA GLN A 95 4.41 15.93 10.04
C GLN A 95 4.36 16.18 8.51
N GLY A 96 3.85 15.22 7.74
CA GLY A 96 3.66 15.29 6.29
C GLY A 96 2.58 16.27 5.83
N PRO A 97 2.21 16.27 4.54
CA PRO A 97 1.27 17.22 3.95
C PRO A 97 -0.04 17.32 4.74
N ASP A 98 -0.61 18.52 4.80
CA ASP A 98 -1.90 18.73 5.45
C ASP A 98 -3.06 18.31 4.54
N LEU A 99 -3.38 17.02 4.58
CA LEU A 99 -4.47 16.42 3.78
C LEU A 99 -5.84 17.07 4.02
N ASP A 100 -6.01 17.78 5.15
CA ASP A 100 -7.26 18.42 5.54
C ASP A 100 -7.21 19.96 5.35
N ALA A 101 -6.18 20.51 4.69
CA ALA A 101 -5.98 21.96 4.51
C ALA A 101 -7.23 22.66 3.95
N LYS A 102 -7.79 22.13 2.85
CA LYS A 102 -9.01 22.69 2.22
C LYS A 102 -10.22 22.65 3.15
N VAL A 103 -10.34 21.60 3.97
CA VAL A 103 -11.43 21.48 4.96
C VAL A 103 -11.27 22.54 6.05
N LYS A 104 -10.03 22.77 6.52
CA LYS A 104 -9.72 23.80 7.51
C LYS A 104 -9.97 25.20 6.97
N GLU A 105 -9.55 25.48 5.74
CA GLU A 105 -9.78 26.76 5.06
C GLU A 105 -11.28 27.06 4.93
N ASN A 106 -12.07 26.08 4.47
CA ASN A 106 -13.52 26.25 4.35
C ASN A 106 -14.19 26.49 5.72
N ARG A 107 -13.69 25.85 6.79
CA ARG A 107 -14.18 26.10 8.16
C ARG A 107 -13.82 27.50 8.63
N LYS A 108 -12.63 28.00 8.29
CA LYS A 108 -12.20 29.37 8.60
C LYS A 108 -13.09 30.40 7.90
N LYS A 109 -13.31 30.26 6.59
CA LYS A 109 -14.19 31.12 5.79
C LYS A 109 -15.63 31.14 6.34
N LYS A 110 -16.20 29.98 6.67
CA LYS A 110 -17.56 29.90 7.26
C LYS A 110 -17.67 30.61 8.60
N LYS A 111 -16.65 30.50 9.45
CA LYS A 111 -16.61 31.21 10.74
C LYS A 111 -16.48 32.71 10.56
N GLU A 112 -15.67 33.16 9.61
CA GLU A 112 -15.50 34.58 9.28
C GLU A 112 -16.81 35.18 8.76
N GLN A 113 -17.50 34.50 7.84
CA GLN A 113 -18.83 34.90 7.36
C GLN A 113 -19.88 34.95 8.48
N GLN A 114 -19.79 34.06 9.48
CA GLN A 114 -20.71 34.06 10.60
C GLN A 114 -20.42 35.23 11.57
N GLN A 115 -19.15 35.54 11.81
CA GLN A 115 -18.75 36.68 12.65
C GLN A 115 -19.13 38.02 12.03
N GLU A 116 -19.04 38.14 10.71
CA GLU A 116 -19.48 39.33 9.98
C GLU A 116 -20.98 39.58 10.13
N LYS A 117 -21.80 38.51 10.18
CA LYS A 117 -23.25 38.59 10.35
C LYS A 117 -23.69 38.83 11.80
N ASP A 118 -23.04 38.17 12.76
CA ASP A 118 -23.46 38.19 14.16
C ASP A 118 -22.88 39.40 14.93
N HIS A 119 -22.07 40.25 14.29
CA HIS A 119 -21.30 41.37 14.88
C HIS A 119 -20.59 41.02 16.21
N SER A 120 -20.34 39.73 16.45
CA SER A 120 -19.81 39.23 17.72
C SER A 120 -18.29 39.17 17.65
N PHE A 121 -17.62 40.02 18.43
CA PHE A 121 -16.17 40.02 18.52
C PHE A 121 -15.67 38.85 19.36
N ILE A 122 -15.41 37.71 18.73
CA ILE A 122 -14.84 36.54 19.39
C ILE A 122 -13.32 36.70 19.46
N LYS A 123 -12.78 36.93 20.67
CA LYS A 123 -11.33 36.98 20.93
C LYS A 123 -10.68 35.66 20.50
N ARG A 124 -9.76 35.72 19.52
CA ARG A 124 -8.99 34.56 19.06
C ARG A 124 -7.66 34.49 19.80
N ARG A 125 -7.31 33.31 20.31
CA ARG A 125 -5.95 33.04 20.79
C ARG A 125 -4.99 33.16 19.59
N LYS A 126 -3.97 34.01 19.69
CA LYS A 126 -2.89 34.07 18.71
C LYS A 126 -2.10 32.76 18.81
N LEU A 127 -2.15 31.94 17.75
CA LEU A 127 -1.33 30.75 17.64
C LEU A 127 0.06 31.15 17.12
N LYS A 128 1.11 30.55 17.66
CA LYS A 128 2.49 30.77 17.16
C LYS A 128 2.70 30.18 15.76
N GLN A 129 1.96 29.12 15.43
CA GLN A 129 1.93 28.50 14.10
C GLN A 129 0.51 27.97 13.84
N ASP A 130 0.03 28.13 12.61
CA ASP A 130 -1.32 27.69 12.22
C ASP A 130 -1.46 26.16 12.18
N SER A 131 -0.36 25.42 12.05
CA SER A 131 -0.35 23.97 11.99
C SER A 131 1.01 23.38 12.38
N LYS A 132 0.99 22.15 12.91
CA LYS A 132 2.19 21.32 13.16
C LYS A 132 2.72 20.60 11.92
N LYS A 133 2.11 20.84 10.75
CA LYS A 133 2.45 20.17 9.49
C LYS A 133 3.57 20.94 8.81
N VAL A 134 4.65 20.26 8.47
CA VAL A 134 5.81 20.82 7.77
C VAL A 134 5.99 20.22 6.38
N ASP A 135 4.98 19.49 5.89
CA ASP A 135 4.97 18.93 4.54
C ASP A 135 6.13 17.95 4.27
N CYS A 136 6.48 17.15 5.28
CA CYS A 136 7.47 16.08 5.18
C CYS A 136 7.10 15.02 4.09
N PRO A 137 8.01 14.68 3.17
CA PRO A 137 7.71 13.76 2.06
C PRO A 137 7.81 12.27 2.43
N ALA A 138 8.17 11.93 3.66
CA ALA A 138 8.34 10.53 4.06
C ALA A 138 7.02 9.74 3.99
N MET A 139 7.07 8.60 3.27
CA MET A 139 5.93 7.72 3.02
C MET A 139 6.30 6.25 3.19
N VAL A 140 5.40 5.48 3.80
CA VAL A 140 5.50 4.01 3.92
C VAL A 140 4.46 3.37 3.02
N TYR A 141 4.89 2.40 2.22
CA TYR A 141 4.01 1.64 1.33
C TYR A 141 3.89 0.20 1.81
N MET A 142 2.66 -0.28 1.94
CA MET A 142 2.34 -1.68 2.20
C MET A 142 1.55 -2.23 1.01
N THR A 143 2.02 -3.28 0.37
CA THR A 143 1.35 -3.88 -0.80
C THR A 143 1.01 -5.33 -0.53
N HIS A 144 -0.22 -5.72 -0.88
CA HIS A 144 -0.71 -7.09 -0.76
C HIS A 144 -0.83 -7.73 -2.14
N LEU A 145 -0.16 -8.87 -2.35
CA LEU A 145 -0.14 -9.63 -3.59
C LEU A 145 -0.53 -11.08 -3.33
N LEU A 146 -1.09 -11.71 -4.36
CA LEU A 146 -1.41 -13.14 -4.37
C LEU A 146 -0.71 -13.81 -5.55
N TYR A 147 0.29 -14.64 -5.29
CA TYR A 147 1.10 -15.34 -6.29
C TYR A 147 0.52 -16.71 -6.64
N PHE A 148 0.79 -17.17 -7.87
CA PHE A 148 0.37 -18.49 -8.37
C PHE A 148 1.58 -19.29 -8.88
N PRO A 149 2.38 -19.89 -7.98
CA PRO A 149 3.61 -20.60 -8.34
C PRO A 149 3.39 -21.77 -9.32
N GLU A 150 2.24 -22.44 -9.24
CA GLU A 150 1.84 -23.54 -10.15
C GLU A 150 1.77 -23.12 -11.63
N TYR A 151 1.72 -21.81 -11.91
CA TYR A 151 1.59 -21.23 -13.24
C TYR A 151 2.86 -20.48 -13.65
N LYS A 152 4.00 -20.89 -13.08
CA LYS A 152 5.30 -20.32 -13.44
C LYS A 152 5.64 -20.62 -14.90
N ILE A 153 6.30 -19.68 -15.56
CA ILE A 153 6.84 -19.83 -16.92
C ILE A 153 8.35 -19.58 -16.94
N ASP A 154 9.02 -20.25 -17.86
CA ASP A 154 10.45 -20.04 -18.11
C ASP A 154 10.63 -19.01 -19.22
N GLY A 155 11.14 -17.84 -18.82
CA GLY A 155 11.45 -16.73 -19.72
C GLY A 155 10.32 -15.71 -19.90
N ASN A 156 10.72 -14.46 -20.14
CA ASN A 156 9.82 -13.31 -20.28
C ASN A 156 9.30 -13.14 -21.72
N LYS A 157 8.69 -14.19 -22.28
CA LYS A 157 8.08 -14.14 -23.62
C LYS A 157 6.60 -13.79 -23.51
N GLU A 158 6.14 -12.83 -24.30
CA GLU A 158 4.73 -12.38 -24.27
C GLU A 158 3.74 -13.52 -24.58
N ARG A 159 4.06 -14.36 -25.57
CA ARG A 159 3.22 -15.52 -25.94
C ARG A 159 3.01 -16.46 -24.76
N LEU A 160 4.08 -16.76 -23.99
CA LEU A 160 4.01 -17.62 -22.80
C LEU A 160 3.15 -16.97 -21.71
N ARG A 161 3.39 -15.68 -21.43
CA ARG A 161 2.58 -14.92 -20.45
C ARG A 161 1.10 -14.92 -20.80
N LYS A 162 0.74 -14.68 -22.06
CA LYS A 162 -0.66 -14.68 -22.52
C LYS A 162 -1.29 -16.07 -22.38
N SER A 163 -0.60 -17.11 -22.84
CA SER A 163 -1.08 -18.49 -22.77
C SER A 163 -1.32 -18.92 -21.32
N MET A 164 -0.34 -18.69 -20.44
CA MET A 164 -0.44 -19.09 -19.05
C MET A 164 -1.45 -18.23 -18.26
N SER A 165 -1.55 -16.94 -18.58
CA SER A 165 -2.59 -16.08 -18.00
C SER A 165 -3.98 -16.55 -18.36
N LYS A 166 -4.20 -16.96 -19.62
CA LYS A 166 -5.48 -17.51 -20.07
C LYS A 166 -5.80 -18.78 -19.28
N HIS A 167 -4.86 -19.72 -19.22
CA HIS A 167 -5.00 -20.97 -18.49
C HIS A 167 -5.35 -20.75 -17.00
N LEU A 168 -4.65 -19.84 -16.33
CA LEU A 168 -4.95 -19.48 -14.93
C LEU A 168 -6.34 -18.85 -14.78
N ARG A 169 -6.73 -17.94 -15.69
CA ARG A 169 -8.06 -17.32 -15.64
C ARG A 169 -9.17 -18.35 -15.85
N ASP A 170 -8.96 -19.33 -16.72
CA ASP A 170 -9.92 -20.41 -16.99
C ASP A 170 -10.06 -21.34 -15.77
N HIS A 171 -8.95 -21.67 -15.09
CA HIS A 171 -8.99 -22.43 -13.83
C HIS A 171 -9.68 -21.67 -12.69
N LEU A 172 -9.40 -20.37 -12.54
CA LEU A 172 -10.05 -19.53 -11.54
C LEU A 172 -11.55 -19.36 -11.82
N SER A 173 -11.93 -19.22 -13.09
CA SER A 173 -13.34 -19.01 -13.49
C SER A 173 -14.18 -20.30 -13.42
N SER A 174 -13.56 -21.46 -13.58
CA SER A 174 -14.22 -22.76 -13.46
C SER A 174 -14.43 -23.22 -12.01
N GLY A 175 -13.96 -22.45 -11.02
CA GLY A 175 -14.06 -22.81 -9.61
C GLY A 175 -13.09 -23.91 -9.19
N LYS A 176 -12.11 -24.26 -10.04
CA LYS A 176 -11.02 -25.17 -9.69
C LYS A 176 -10.27 -24.56 -8.50
N LYS A 177 -9.94 -25.39 -7.51
CA LYS A 177 -9.03 -24.97 -6.43
C LYS A 177 -7.65 -24.72 -7.03
N VAL A 178 -7.19 -23.48 -6.94
CA VAL A 178 -5.87 -23.07 -7.40
C VAL A 178 -5.04 -22.70 -6.18
N GLY A 179 -3.85 -23.28 -6.05
CA GLY A 179 -2.89 -22.92 -5.01
C GLY A 179 -2.46 -21.46 -5.16
N ALA A 180 -2.61 -20.67 -4.10
CA ALA A 180 -2.27 -19.26 -4.10
C ALA A 180 -1.44 -18.91 -2.86
N GLU A 181 -0.34 -18.19 -3.07
CA GLU A 181 0.56 -17.74 -2.00
C GLU A 181 0.36 -16.25 -1.73
N GLU A 182 -0.06 -15.91 -0.50
CA GLU A 182 -0.14 -14.52 -0.06
C GLU A 182 1.26 -13.95 0.19
N ALA A 183 1.45 -12.70 -0.20
CA ALA A 183 2.69 -11.98 0.03
C ALA A 183 2.41 -10.51 0.36
N PHE A 184 3.08 -10.03 1.39
CA PHE A 184 2.98 -8.66 1.86
C PHE A 184 4.32 -7.96 1.69
N TYR A 185 4.32 -6.80 1.05
CA TYR A 185 5.53 -6.03 0.81
C TYR A 185 5.48 -4.73 1.61
N LEU A 186 6.58 -4.40 2.29
CA LEU A 186 6.75 -3.15 3.03
C LEU A 186 7.90 -2.37 2.44
N LYS A 187 7.66 -1.11 2.08
CA LYS A 187 8.69 -0.13 1.74
C LYS A 187 8.71 0.94 2.81
N LEU A 188 9.82 1.03 3.53
CA LEU A 188 10.06 2.05 4.55
C LEU A 188 10.91 3.18 3.94
N PRO A 189 10.63 4.46 4.27
CA PRO A 189 11.50 5.55 3.87
C PRO A 189 12.78 5.50 4.69
N HIS A 190 13.89 5.91 4.09
CA HIS A 190 15.12 6.15 4.83
C HIS A 190 14.90 7.34 5.80
N PRO A 191 15.53 7.37 6.99
CA PRO A 191 15.41 8.51 7.90
C PRO A 191 15.74 9.86 7.27
N SER A 192 16.66 9.92 6.30
CA SER A 192 16.98 11.15 5.56
C SER A 192 15.85 11.66 4.65
N CYS A 193 14.84 10.84 4.33
CA CYS A 193 13.66 11.27 3.59
C CYS A 193 12.71 12.13 4.45
N HIS A 194 12.97 12.26 5.76
CA HIS A 194 12.25 13.18 6.61
C HIS A 194 12.85 14.58 6.47
N GLU A 195 12.07 15.47 5.87
CA GLU A 195 12.47 16.87 5.67
C GLU A 195 11.75 17.79 6.65
N ARG A 196 12.43 18.88 7.04
CA ARG A 196 11.87 19.99 7.83
C ARG A 196 11.41 19.62 9.25
N HIS A 197 11.78 18.44 9.74
CA HIS A 197 11.64 18.08 11.15
C HIS A 197 12.65 17.01 11.57
N PRO A 198 13.04 16.97 12.86
CA PRO A 198 13.90 15.91 13.35
C PRO A 198 13.16 14.57 13.35
N VAL A 199 13.93 13.52 13.08
CA VAL A 199 13.63 12.11 13.36
C VAL A 199 14.88 11.50 13.97
N HIS A 200 14.71 10.53 14.85
CA HIS A 200 15.84 9.77 15.35
C HIS A 200 16.32 8.80 14.24
N GLY A 201 17.64 8.71 14.06
CA GLY A 201 18.35 7.70 13.27
C GLY A 201 19.64 7.33 14.02
N VAL A 202 20.34 6.23 13.76
CA VAL A 202 20.55 5.52 12.50
C VAL A 202 21.09 4.13 12.83
N ARG A 203 20.35 3.08 12.45
CA ARG A 203 20.89 2.00 11.62
C ARG A 203 19.81 1.71 10.59
N CYS A 204 20.20 1.68 9.32
CA CYS A 204 19.40 1.02 8.30
C CYS A 204 18.90 -0.31 8.89
N LEU A 205 17.72 -0.78 8.50
CA LEU A 205 17.22 -2.13 8.82
C LEU A 205 18.11 -3.25 8.21
N GLU A 206 19.42 -3.07 8.19
CA GLU A 206 20.44 -4.06 7.86
C GLU A 206 20.68 -5.03 9.04
N LEU A 207 20.19 -4.75 10.25
CA LEU A 207 20.64 -5.47 11.46
C LEU A 207 19.53 -5.85 12.46
N SER A 208 18.33 -6.26 12.02
CA SER A 208 17.41 -7.03 12.90
C SER A 208 16.19 -7.65 12.17
N ILE A 209 16.35 -8.12 10.93
CA ILE A 209 15.44 -9.17 10.42
C ILE A 209 16.18 -10.52 10.36
N SER A 210 16.96 -10.79 11.40
CA SER A 210 17.84 -11.98 11.51
C SER A 210 17.15 -13.20 12.16
N ALA A 211 15.83 -13.33 12.09
CA ALA A 211 15.15 -14.52 12.64
C ALA A 211 14.00 -15.05 11.76
N GLY A 212 14.01 -14.79 10.44
CA GLY A 212 13.07 -15.47 9.53
C GLY A 212 12.71 -14.75 8.24
N CYS A 213 12.98 -13.45 8.09
CA CYS A 213 12.76 -12.80 6.80
C CYS A 213 13.86 -13.23 5.82
N LYS A 214 13.45 -13.97 4.79
CA LYS A 214 14.21 -14.02 3.54
C LYS A 214 14.15 -12.62 2.92
N ILE A 215 15.12 -11.77 3.28
CA ILE A 215 15.43 -10.58 2.49
C ILE A 215 15.86 -11.11 1.13
N SER A 216 14.93 -11.11 0.19
CA SER A 216 15.24 -11.48 -1.17
C SER A 216 15.78 -10.23 -1.85
N SER A 217 17.09 -10.01 -1.73
CA SER A 217 17.83 -9.16 -2.66
C SER A 217 17.81 -9.84 -4.02
N TYR A 218 16.72 -9.70 -4.78
CA TYR A 218 16.69 -10.07 -6.18
C TYR A 218 17.46 -9.01 -6.98
N VAL A 219 18.77 -9.24 -7.14
CA VAL A 219 19.58 -8.66 -8.21
C VAL A 219 19.96 -9.82 -9.11
N HIS A 220 19.39 -9.87 -10.32
CA HIS A 220 19.91 -10.73 -11.38
C HIS A 220 21.21 -10.13 -11.89
N GLN A 221 22.33 -10.82 -11.69
CA GLN A 221 23.46 -10.74 -12.60
C GLN A 221 23.22 -11.77 -13.72
N PRO A 222 23.37 -11.42 -15.00
CA PRO A 222 23.40 -12.41 -16.07
C PRO A 222 24.65 -13.28 -15.93
N GLU A 223 24.46 -14.59 -15.97
CA GLU A 223 25.54 -15.58 -16.09
C GLU A 223 26.30 -15.34 -17.40
N THR A 224 27.54 -14.87 -17.32
CA THR A 224 28.50 -15.04 -18.41
C THR A 224 29.33 -16.28 -18.12
N ALA A 225 29.15 -17.28 -18.98
CA ALA A 225 29.95 -18.49 -19.04
C ALA A 225 31.45 -18.18 -19.28
N ALA A 226 32.27 -19.13 -18.84
CA ALA A 226 33.71 -19.10 -18.71
C ALA A 226 34.52 -18.90 -20.02
N SER A 227 35.65 -18.22 -19.89
CA SER A 227 37.01 -18.59 -20.35
C SER A 227 37.95 -17.44 -19.90
N GLY A 228 39.14 -17.62 -19.34
CA GLY A 228 40.10 -18.71 -19.43
C GLY A 228 41.21 -18.36 -20.42
N GLY A 229 42.15 -17.48 -20.04
CA GLY A 229 43.40 -17.24 -20.78
C GLY A 229 43.96 -15.82 -20.70
N SER A 230 45.11 -15.65 -20.05
CA SER A 230 45.97 -14.45 -20.09
C SER A 230 47.07 -14.60 -21.19
N PRO A 231 48.06 -13.70 -21.32
CA PRO A 231 48.11 -12.60 -22.29
C PRO A 231 49.32 -12.70 -23.25
N LEU A 232 49.33 -12.00 -24.41
CA LEU A 232 50.59 -11.51 -25.02
C LEU A 232 50.38 -10.55 -26.22
N SER A 233 51.26 -9.55 -26.27
CA SER A 233 51.86 -8.80 -27.40
C SER A 233 51.07 -7.82 -28.29
N ASP A 234 51.54 -6.56 -28.17
CA ASP A 234 51.75 -5.49 -29.16
C ASP A 234 51.56 -5.77 -30.66
N GLN A 235 50.85 -4.86 -31.36
CA GLN A 235 51.38 -3.93 -32.37
C GLN A 235 50.26 -3.11 -33.07
N PRO A 236 50.57 -1.95 -33.68
CA PRO A 236 49.61 -0.91 -34.09
C PRO A 236 49.25 -0.98 -35.58
N PHE A 237 48.08 -0.47 -35.97
CA PHE A 237 47.81 -0.13 -37.37
C PHE A 237 46.84 1.05 -37.51
N ASP A 238 47.16 1.86 -38.51
CA ASP A 238 46.67 3.19 -38.86
C ASP A 238 45.39 3.19 -39.72
N VAL A 239 44.64 4.30 -39.60
CA VAL A 239 43.93 5.09 -40.63
C VAL A 239 42.77 4.45 -41.45
N GLU A 240 41.59 5.10 -41.36
CA GLU A 240 40.73 5.64 -42.45
C GLU A 240 39.42 6.12 -41.77
N LYS A 241 39.11 7.42 -41.59
CA LYS A 241 38.79 8.51 -42.51
C LYS A 241 37.60 8.21 -43.43
N GLU A 242 36.38 8.41 -42.91
CA GLU A 242 35.22 8.75 -43.72
C GLU A 242 34.52 10.02 -43.23
N LYS A 243 34.08 10.79 -44.22
CA LYS A 243 33.63 12.18 -44.21
C LYS A 243 32.25 12.19 -44.89
N CYS A 244 31.28 12.89 -44.33
CA CYS A 244 30.22 13.64 -45.03
C CYS A 244 29.33 14.29 -43.95
N ALA A 245 29.34 15.63 -43.85
CA ALA A 245 28.50 16.58 -44.61
C ALA A 245 27.04 16.51 -44.12
N ASP A 246 26.62 17.46 -43.28
CA ASP A 246 26.07 18.80 -43.60
C ASP A 246 24.54 18.70 -43.68
N GLU A 247 23.83 19.40 -42.79
CA GLU A 247 22.75 20.33 -43.15
C GLU A 247 21.84 20.72 -41.96
N THR A 248 21.79 22.05 -41.79
CA THR A 248 20.57 22.86 -41.58
C THR A 248 19.99 22.98 -40.16
N THR A 249 20.45 24.05 -39.52
CA THR A 249 19.76 24.87 -38.53
C THR A 249 18.41 25.39 -39.03
N ALA A 250 17.33 25.11 -38.31
CA ALA A 250 16.11 25.91 -38.34
C ALA A 250 15.55 26.05 -36.92
N SER A 251 15.69 27.27 -36.40
CA SER A 251 15.09 27.81 -35.18
C SER A 251 13.58 27.95 -35.32
N ALA A 252 12.80 27.35 -34.41
CA ALA A 252 11.40 27.70 -34.20
C ALA A 252 11.07 27.75 -32.71
N SER A 253 10.68 28.95 -32.28
CA SER A 253 10.26 29.37 -30.95
C SER A 253 9.05 28.57 -30.44
N ILE A 254 9.14 28.02 -29.24
CA ILE A 254 7.99 27.39 -28.55
C ILE A 254 7.47 28.37 -27.50
N ASP A 255 6.28 28.86 -27.83
CA ASP A 255 5.44 29.74 -27.03
C ASP A 255 4.89 29.01 -25.79
N SER A 256 4.99 29.70 -24.66
CA SER A 256 4.60 29.24 -23.33
C SER A 256 3.12 29.46 -23.09
N GLN A 257 2.29 28.41 -23.15
CA GLN A 257 0.93 28.43 -22.60
C GLN A 257 0.60 27.20 -21.76
N SER A 258 0.35 27.48 -20.49
CA SER A 258 -0.10 26.58 -19.41
C SER A 258 -1.50 26.01 -19.64
N PRO A 259 -1.76 24.71 -19.38
CA PRO A 259 -3.12 24.17 -19.42
C PRO A 259 -3.81 24.26 -18.04
N LYS A 260 -4.82 25.14 -17.94
CA LYS A 260 -5.79 25.16 -16.84
C LYS A 260 -6.68 23.90 -16.93
N LYS A 261 -6.52 22.95 -16.00
CA LYS A 261 -7.43 21.80 -15.86
C LYS A 261 -8.70 22.20 -15.09
N VAL A 262 -9.83 22.14 -15.78
CA VAL A 262 -11.18 22.15 -15.23
C VAL A 262 -11.44 20.81 -14.54
N PHE A 263 -11.49 20.79 -13.21
CA PHE A 263 -11.95 19.63 -12.42
C PHE A 263 -13.44 19.82 -12.10
N LYS A 264 -14.31 19.16 -12.87
CA LYS A 264 -15.72 18.98 -12.50
C LYS A 264 -15.86 17.76 -11.57
N ASP A 265 -16.48 18.01 -10.43
CA ASP A 265 -17.33 17.12 -9.62
C ASP A 265 -16.79 15.74 -9.20
N LEU A 266 -16.14 15.70 -8.04
CA LEU A 266 -16.03 14.50 -7.21
C LEU A 266 -17.29 14.35 -6.33
N PRO A 267 -17.91 13.16 -6.25
CA PRO A 267 -19.12 12.94 -5.46
C PRO A 267 -18.85 13.17 -3.97
N SER A 268 -19.76 13.90 -3.32
CA SER A 268 -19.71 14.20 -1.89
C SER A 268 -19.59 12.92 -1.08
N ARG A 269 -18.55 12.82 -0.24
CA ARG A 269 -18.39 11.75 0.77
C ARG A 269 -19.68 11.68 1.61
N LYS A 270 -20.50 10.66 1.38
CA LYS A 270 -21.65 10.36 2.24
C LYS A 270 -21.11 10.13 3.66
N ARG A 271 -21.54 10.96 4.61
CA ARG A 271 -21.23 10.80 6.04
C ARG A 271 -21.63 9.37 6.43
N LYS A 272 -20.71 8.58 6.98
CA LYS A 272 -21.04 7.28 7.61
C LYS A 272 -22.20 7.54 8.57
N SER A 273 -23.27 6.74 8.49
CA SER A 273 -24.39 6.88 9.42
C SER A 273 -23.90 6.68 10.85
N ARG A 274 -24.52 7.38 11.81
CA ARG A 274 -24.22 7.23 13.25
C ARG A 274 -24.30 5.75 13.68
N SER A 275 -25.21 4.98 13.07
CA SER A 275 -25.34 3.53 13.27
C SER A 275 -24.13 2.73 12.81
N ALA A 276 -23.51 3.07 11.67
CA ALA A 276 -22.31 2.37 11.20
C ALA A 276 -21.11 2.61 12.14
N SER A 277 -20.96 3.83 12.67
CA SER A 277 -19.92 4.13 13.65
C SER A 277 -20.14 3.43 14.98
N MET A 278 -21.40 3.26 15.43
CA MET A 278 -21.70 2.53 16.66
C MET A 278 -21.41 1.03 16.48
N ARG A 279 -21.76 0.44 15.34
CA ARG A 279 -21.40 -0.96 15.02
C ARG A 279 -19.89 -1.19 15.03
N GLU A 280 -19.12 -0.25 14.46
CA GLU A 280 -17.64 -0.31 14.46
C GLU A 280 -17.07 -0.29 15.89
N LYS A 281 -17.68 0.48 16.81
CA LYS A 281 -17.31 0.47 18.24
C LYS A 281 -17.69 -0.82 18.94
N CYS A 282 -18.90 -1.34 18.73
CA CYS A 282 -19.33 -2.62 19.30
C CYS A 282 -18.38 -3.76 18.89
N LEU A 283 -17.98 -3.80 17.61
CA LEU A 283 -16.99 -4.77 17.13
C LEU A 283 -15.63 -4.61 17.82
N SER A 284 -15.19 -3.38 18.07
CA SER A 284 -13.92 -3.15 18.80
C SER A 284 -13.96 -3.64 20.24
N TYR A 285 -15.09 -3.48 20.93
CA TYR A 285 -15.24 -3.99 22.30
C TYR A 285 -15.34 -5.50 22.35
N LEU A 286 -16.10 -6.12 21.43
CA LEU A 286 -16.16 -7.58 21.31
C LEU A 286 -14.77 -8.18 21.08
N LYS A 287 -13.97 -7.57 20.19
CA LYS A 287 -12.59 -8.01 19.98
C LYS A 287 -11.76 -7.92 21.26
N SER A 288 -11.83 -6.79 21.97
CA SER A 288 -11.12 -6.61 23.23
C SER A 288 -11.54 -7.60 24.31
N MET A 289 -12.84 -7.96 24.37
CA MET A 289 -13.34 -8.97 25.30
C MET A 289 -12.78 -10.36 24.95
N ILE A 290 -12.79 -10.73 23.67
CA ILE A 290 -12.21 -12.00 23.20
C ILE A 290 -10.74 -12.09 23.60
N ASP A 291 -9.95 -11.04 23.31
CA ASP A 291 -8.53 -11.00 23.64
C ASP A 291 -8.27 -11.15 25.16
N GLN A 292 -9.15 -10.62 26.00
CA GLN A 292 -9.06 -10.76 27.47
C GLN A 292 -9.46 -12.16 27.95
N ILE A 293 -10.54 -12.73 27.42
CA ILE A 293 -11.01 -14.08 27.80
C ILE A 293 -9.94 -15.13 27.51
N TYR A 294 -9.20 -15.01 26.39
CA TYR A 294 -8.09 -15.90 26.06
C TYR A 294 -6.94 -15.91 27.06
N LEU A 295 -6.84 -14.90 27.93
CA LEU A 295 -5.79 -14.79 28.94
C LEU A 295 -6.23 -15.31 30.32
N ILE A 296 -7.52 -15.60 30.52
CA ILE A 296 -8.06 -16.13 31.77
C ILE A 296 -7.68 -17.61 31.86
N GLN A 297 -7.06 -17.99 32.98
CA GLN A 297 -6.68 -19.38 33.27
C GLN A 297 -7.64 -20.06 34.26
N ASP A 298 -8.45 -19.27 34.97
CA ASP A 298 -9.38 -19.73 35.99
C ASP A 298 -10.69 -20.23 35.34
N GLU A 299 -11.00 -21.51 35.56
CA GLU A 299 -12.14 -22.20 34.97
C GLU A 299 -13.49 -21.73 35.56
N ASP A 300 -13.52 -21.40 36.85
CA ASP A 300 -14.74 -20.90 37.52
C ASP A 300 -15.12 -19.52 36.96
N VAL A 301 -14.11 -18.68 36.72
CA VAL A 301 -14.28 -17.37 36.09
C VAL A 301 -14.75 -17.51 34.64
N LEU A 302 -14.20 -18.47 33.87
CA LEU A 302 -14.65 -18.74 32.51
C LEU A 302 -16.11 -19.21 32.46
N ALA A 303 -16.52 -20.09 33.38
CA ALA A 303 -17.90 -20.54 33.50
C ALA A 303 -18.87 -19.39 33.82
N GLU A 304 -18.47 -18.45 34.69
CA GLU A 304 -19.26 -17.23 34.96
C GLU A 304 -19.42 -16.36 33.70
N TYR A 305 -18.35 -16.20 32.92
CA TYR A 305 -18.40 -15.44 31.67
C TYR A 305 -19.24 -16.13 30.58
N GLU A 306 -19.22 -17.46 30.50
CA GLU A 306 -20.06 -18.22 29.58
C GLU A 306 -21.55 -17.91 29.79
N VAL A 307 -22.02 -18.02 31.04
CA VAL A 307 -23.43 -17.73 31.39
C VAL A 307 -23.78 -16.27 31.04
N ARG A 308 -22.91 -15.32 31.36
CA ARG A 308 -23.13 -13.90 31.06
C ARG A 308 -23.19 -13.61 29.56
N LEU A 309 -22.31 -14.24 28.77
CA LEU A 309 -22.30 -14.09 27.32
C LEU A 309 -23.53 -14.71 26.67
N GLN A 310 -24.03 -15.82 27.21
CA GLN A 310 -25.26 -16.44 26.75
C GLN A 310 -26.47 -15.51 26.95
N VAL A 311 -26.62 -14.91 28.13
CA VAL A 311 -27.68 -13.92 28.40
C VAL A 311 -27.59 -12.74 27.43
N LEU A 312 -26.38 -12.19 27.22
CA LEU A 312 -26.17 -11.10 26.28
C LEU A 312 -26.57 -11.46 24.84
N LEU A 313 -26.28 -12.70 24.41
CA LEU A 313 -26.65 -13.19 23.08
C LEU A 313 -28.18 -13.30 22.92
N GLU A 314 -28.88 -13.76 23.95
CA GLU A 314 -30.34 -13.83 23.96
C GLU A 314 -30.99 -12.45 23.87
N GLU A 315 -30.50 -11.48 24.65
CA GLU A 315 -30.94 -10.09 24.61
C GLU A 315 -30.75 -9.47 23.21
N LEU A 316 -29.56 -9.68 22.61
CA LEU A 316 -29.27 -9.19 21.26
C LEU A 316 -30.16 -9.87 20.21
N GLY A 317 -30.45 -11.16 20.37
CA GLY A 317 -31.33 -11.94 19.49
C GLY A 317 -32.76 -11.37 19.42
N GLY A 318 -33.29 -10.86 20.53
CA GLY A 318 -34.60 -10.21 20.59
C GLY A 318 -34.71 -8.92 19.75
N HIS A 319 -33.58 -8.30 19.41
CA HIS A 319 -33.53 -7.08 18.60
C HIS A 319 -33.17 -7.31 17.13
N VAL A 320 -32.81 -8.54 16.74
CA VAL A 320 -32.55 -8.86 15.33
C VAL A 320 -33.90 -9.06 14.63
N PRO A 321 -34.23 -8.30 13.57
CA PRO A 321 -35.44 -8.54 12.79
C PRO A 321 -35.40 -9.97 12.25
N THR A 322 -36.33 -10.81 12.69
CA THR A 322 -36.49 -12.17 12.18
C THR A 322 -36.82 -12.06 10.69
N LEU A 323 -35.86 -12.41 9.82
CA LEU A 323 -36.05 -12.52 8.36
C LEU A 323 -36.94 -13.73 7.99
N ASN A 324 -37.96 -14.03 8.78
CA ASN A 324 -38.94 -15.06 8.51
C ASN A 324 -40.17 -14.42 7.90
N LYS A 325 -40.15 -14.27 6.56
CA LYS A 325 -41.30 -14.30 5.62
C LYS A 325 -40.80 -13.94 4.22
N LEU A 326 -39.92 -14.76 3.64
CA LEU A 326 -39.88 -14.85 2.19
C LEU A 326 -40.87 -15.97 1.79
N PRO A 327 -41.89 -15.67 0.97
CA PRO A 327 -42.86 -16.67 0.56
C PRO A 327 -42.15 -17.78 -0.20
N ARG A 328 -42.28 -19.01 0.31
CA ARG A 328 -41.87 -20.22 -0.42
C ARG A 328 -42.64 -20.22 -1.74
N LYS A 329 -41.93 -20.04 -2.85
CA LYS A 329 -42.51 -20.29 -4.18
C LYS A 329 -42.82 -21.78 -4.25
N ASN A 330 -44.11 -22.10 -4.25
CA ASN A 330 -44.60 -23.43 -4.55
C ASN A 330 -44.04 -23.86 -5.91
N ARG A 331 -43.28 -24.95 -5.92
CA ARG A 331 -43.04 -25.73 -7.14
C ARG A 331 -44.28 -26.59 -7.34
N THR A 332 -45.06 -26.27 -8.36
CA THR A 332 -46.01 -27.22 -8.95
C THR A 332 -45.25 -28.28 -9.76
N PRO A 333 -45.79 -29.51 -9.86
CA PRO A 333 -45.14 -30.68 -10.43
C PRO A 333 -44.84 -30.56 -11.93
#